data_AF-A0A5C6F5Z3-F1
#
_entry.id   AF-A0A5C6F5Z3-F1
#
_cell.length_a   1.000
_cell.length_b   1.000
_cell.length_c   1.000
_cell.angle_alpha   90.00
_cell.angle_beta   90.00
_cell.angle_gamma   90.00
#
_symmetry.space_group_name_H-M   'P 1'
#
loop_
_entity.id
_entity.type
_entity.pdbx_description
1 polymer ?
#
loop_
_entity_poly.entity_id
_entity_poly.type
_entity_poly.pdbx_seq_one_letter_code
_entity_poly.pdbx_strand_id
1 'polypeptide(L)'
;MSGDLEDFLRRAAQRRQAKAAEQADSASVRRPPQYSDSRSERNPQIEDIDEILTAEIVEEDDGSSIAARMHRLEEAKRVASELEKASAAQMRKARGMLPRQKLETKAFTGNPVQDLLDALQRPGGVQQAILLKEILDRPVDRW
;
A
#
# COMPACT_ATOMS: atom_id res chain seq x y z
N MET A 1 32.85 1.81 -54.92
CA MET A 1 32.78 1.51 -53.47
C MET A 1 31.42 0.95 -53.04
N SER A 2 30.55 0.52 -53.98
CA SER A 2 29.21 -0.04 -53.66
C SER A 2 29.24 -1.48 -53.13
N GLY A 3 30.25 -2.29 -53.51
CA GLY A 3 30.39 -3.66 -53.02
C GLY A 3 30.68 -3.77 -51.51
N ASP A 4 31.32 -2.74 -50.93
CA ASP A 4 31.67 -2.72 -49.50
C ASP A 4 30.43 -2.51 -48.61
N LEU A 5 29.42 -1.79 -49.13
CA LEU A 5 28.15 -1.58 -48.43
C LEU A 5 27.31 -2.86 -48.40
N GLU A 6 27.25 -3.59 -49.51
CA GLU A 6 26.51 -4.85 -49.61
C GLU A 6 27.12 -5.93 -48.71
N ASP A 7 28.45 -6.02 -48.68
CA ASP A 7 29.17 -6.93 -47.80
C ASP A 7 29.01 -6.54 -46.32
N PHE A 8 29.01 -5.25 -45.99
CA PHE A 8 28.71 -4.77 -44.65
C PHE A 8 27.29 -5.14 -44.20
N LEU A 9 26.29 -4.94 -45.05
CA LEU A 9 24.90 -5.29 -44.76
C LEU A 9 24.71 -6.79 -44.58
N ARG A 10 25.34 -7.62 -45.43
CA ARG A 10 25.29 -9.08 -45.33
C ARG A 10 25.96 -9.56 -44.02
N ARG A 11 27.10 -8.98 -43.66
CA ARG A 11 27.83 -9.29 -42.42
C ARG A 11 27.08 -8.79 -41.16
N ALA A 12 26.41 -7.65 -41.24
CA ALA A 12 25.56 -7.12 -40.17
C ALA A 12 24.30 -7.97 -39.96
N ALA A 13 23.68 -8.46 -41.04
CA ALA A 13 22.54 -9.36 -40.97
C ALA A 13 22.92 -10.71 -40.32
N GLN A 14 24.05 -11.30 -40.71
CA GLN A 14 24.58 -12.52 -40.08
C GLN A 14 24.84 -12.33 -38.58
N ARG A 15 25.46 -11.20 -38.18
CA ARG A 15 25.68 -10.89 -36.76
C ARG A 15 24.39 -10.78 -35.96
N ARG A 16 23.34 -10.18 -36.54
CA ARG A 16 22.02 -10.09 -35.87
C ARG A 16 21.37 -11.46 -35.71
N GLN A 17 21.46 -12.33 -36.71
CA GLN A 17 20.91 -13.69 -36.64
C GLN A 17 21.62 -14.56 -35.60
N ALA A 18 22.96 -14.53 -35.56
CA ALA A 18 23.72 -15.25 -34.53
C ALA A 18 23.38 -14.77 -33.12
N LYS A 19 23.33 -13.44 -32.91
CA LYS A 19 23.01 -12.85 -31.61
C LYS A 19 21.56 -13.13 -31.18
N ALA A 20 20.62 -13.19 -32.11
CA ALA A 20 19.22 -13.54 -31.84
C ALA A 20 19.07 -15.01 -31.42
N ALA A 21 19.84 -15.93 -32.02
CA ALA A 21 19.86 -17.34 -31.61
C ALA A 21 20.44 -17.51 -30.19
N GLU A 22 21.55 -16.82 -29.88
CA GLU A 22 22.14 -16.83 -28.52
C GLU A 22 21.22 -16.21 -27.45
N GLN A 23 20.41 -15.21 -27.82
CA GLN A 23 19.43 -14.60 -26.92
C GLN A 23 18.18 -15.46 -26.71
N ALA A 24 17.83 -16.34 -27.65
CA ALA A 24 16.72 -17.26 -27.51
C ALA A 24 17.02 -18.37 -26.48
N ASP A 25 18.27 -18.86 -26.44
CA ASP A 25 18.70 -19.89 -25.48
C ASP A 25 18.97 -19.34 -24.07
N SER A 26 19.18 -18.03 -23.94
CA SER A 26 19.40 -17.35 -22.65
C SER A 26 18.19 -16.54 -22.18
N ALA A 27 16.97 -16.95 -22.54
CA ALA A 27 15.73 -16.39 -22.02
C ALA A 27 15.67 -16.54 -20.48
N SER A 28 16.34 -15.62 -19.80
CA SER A 28 16.36 -15.51 -18.35
C SER A 28 14.91 -15.35 -17.92
N VAL A 29 14.39 -16.37 -17.22
CA VAL A 29 13.07 -16.35 -16.62
C VAL A 29 12.95 -15.06 -15.82
N ARG A 30 12.18 -14.10 -16.33
CA ARG A 30 11.93 -12.83 -15.64
C ARG A 30 11.21 -13.18 -14.35
N ARG A 31 11.95 -13.16 -13.24
CA ARG A 31 11.37 -13.38 -11.92
C ARG A 31 10.39 -12.22 -11.65
N PRO A 32 9.15 -12.50 -11.27
CA PRO A 32 8.22 -11.44 -10.92
C PRO A 32 8.79 -10.63 -9.75
N PRO A 33 8.56 -9.31 -9.70
CA PRO A 33 8.98 -8.50 -8.56
C PRO A 33 8.36 -9.09 -7.29
N GLN A 34 9.21 -9.41 -6.33
CA GLN A 34 8.78 -9.80 -4.99
C GLN A 34 8.50 -8.53 -4.21
N TYR A 35 7.22 -8.25 -3.97
CA TYR A 35 6.81 -7.18 -3.07
C TYR A 35 6.94 -7.68 -1.63
N SER A 36 7.59 -6.89 -0.79
CA SER A 36 7.61 -7.13 0.65
C SER A 36 6.19 -7.04 1.22
N ASP A 37 5.87 -7.90 2.18
CA ASP A 37 4.57 -7.87 2.83
C ASP A 37 4.50 -6.67 3.78
N SER A 38 3.65 -5.69 3.46
CA SER A 38 3.40 -4.51 4.29
C SER A 38 3.05 -4.82 5.75
N ARG A 39 2.58 -6.03 6.04
CA ARG A 39 2.32 -6.49 7.41
C ARG A 39 3.58 -6.85 8.18
N SER A 40 4.60 -7.42 7.53
CA SER A 40 5.85 -7.76 8.20
C SER A 40 6.69 -6.52 8.49
N GLU A 41 6.68 -5.53 7.59
CA GLU A 41 7.41 -4.26 7.78
C GLU A 41 6.85 -3.39 8.91
N ARG A 42 5.54 -3.53 9.21
CA ARG A 42 4.90 -2.82 10.32
C ARG A 42 5.14 -3.44 11.68
N ASN A 43 5.64 -4.67 11.73
CA ASN A 43 6.03 -5.27 12.98
C ASN A 43 7.50 -4.89 13.20
N PRO A 44 7.83 -3.96 14.12
CA PRO A 44 9.22 -3.76 14.48
C PRO A 44 9.70 -5.11 15.01
N GLN A 45 10.59 -5.74 14.25
CA GLN A 45 11.37 -6.85 14.75
C GLN A 45 12.16 -6.24 15.91
N ILE A 46 11.71 -6.52 17.13
CA ILE A 46 12.45 -6.17 18.34
C ILE A 46 13.65 -7.12 18.30
N GLU A 47 14.65 -6.77 17.50
CA GLU A 47 15.97 -7.32 17.66
C GLU A 47 16.41 -6.89 19.05
N ASP A 48 16.77 -7.88 19.86
CA ASP A 48 17.19 -7.70 21.25
C ASP A 48 18.27 -6.63 21.30
N ILE A 49 17.85 -5.42 21.67
CA ILE A 49 18.74 -4.28 21.85
C ILE A 49 19.69 -4.69 22.97
N ASP A 50 20.96 -4.76 22.63
CA ASP A 50 22.09 -5.01 23.52
C ASP A 50 21.84 -4.40 24.90
N GLU A 51 21.87 -5.29 25.89
CA GLU A 51 22.09 -5.06 27.32
C GLU A 51 22.16 -3.58 27.72
N ILE A 52 20.98 -2.98 27.93
CA ILE A 52 20.88 -1.69 28.62
C ILE A 52 21.45 -1.91 30.01
N LEU A 53 22.67 -1.42 30.26
CA LEU A 53 23.28 -1.34 31.58
C LEU A 53 22.36 -0.47 32.46
N THR A 54 21.46 -1.12 33.17
CA THR A 54 20.64 -0.48 34.19
C THR A 54 21.58 0.02 35.27
N ALA A 55 21.65 1.34 35.44
CA ALA A 55 22.28 1.93 36.61
C ALA A 55 21.69 1.26 37.85
N GLU A 56 22.55 0.66 38.67
CA GLU A 56 22.23 0.10 39.96
C GLU A 56 21.59 1.20 40.81
N ILE A 57 20.26 1.14 40.95
CA ILE A 57 19.52 1.98 41.86
C ILE A 57 19.82 1.40 43.24
N VAL A 58 20.57 2.15 44.06
CA VAL A 58 20.69 1.89 45.49
C VAL A 58 19.28 1.87 46.06
N GLU A 59 18.83 0.68 46.48
CA GLU A 59 17.53 0.47 47.12
C GLU A 59 17.53 1.19 48.46
N GLU A 60 16.93 2.39 48.50
CA GLU A 60 16.27 2.85 49.71
C GLU A 60 14.86 2.25 49.74
N ASP A 61 14.62 1.53 50.82
CA ASP A 61 13.53 0.63 51.13
C ASP A 61 12.18 1.36 51.26
N ASP A 62 11.45 1.51 50.15
CA ASP A 62 10.05 1.95 50.12
C ASP A 62 9.11 0.83 49.62
N GLY A 63 9.14 -0.34 50.29
CA GLY A 63 7.98 -1.19 50.63
C GLY A 63 6.92 -1.61 49.59
N SER A 64 7.04 -1.28 48.31
CA SER A 64 6.14 -1.70 47.23
C SER A 64 6.83 -2.78 46.43
N SER A 65 6.72 -4.03 46.89
CA SER A 65 7.40 -5.18 46.28
C SER A 65 7.27 -5.18 44.75
N ILE A 66 8.37 -5.47 44.07
CA ILE A 66 8.44 -5.58 42.60
C ILE A 66 7.32 -6.51 42.07
N ALA A 67 6.96 -7.54 42.84
CA ALA A 67 5.85 -8.44 42.56
C ALA A 67 4.48 -7.72 42.52
N ALA A 68 4.20 -6.81 43.45
CA ALA A 68 2.97 -6.01 43.45
C ALA A 68 2.92 -5.06 42.23
N ARG A 69 4.06 -4.53 41.80
CA ARG A 69 4.17 -3.71 40.58
C ARG A 69 3.90 -4.54 39.32
N MET A 70 4.45 -5.75 39.24
CA MET A 70 4.22 -6.68 38.12
C MET A 70 2.75 -7.09 38.01
N HIS A 71 2.09 -7.37 39.14
CA HIS A 71 0.67 -7.71 39.17
C HIS A 71 -0.20 -6.55 38.64
N ARG A 72 0.06 -5.32 39.09
CA ARG A 72 -0.65 -4.12 38.60
C ARG A 72 -0.46 -3.90 37.10
N LEU A 73 0.73 -4.16 36.57
CA LEU A 73 1.02 -4.06 35.14
C LEU A 73 0.25 -5.13 34.34
N GLU A 74 0.15 -6.35 34.85
CA GLU A 74 -0.62 -7.41 34.20
C GLU A 74 -2.12 -7.12 34.19
N GLU A 75 -2.67 -6.62 35.30
CA GLU A 75 -4.06 -6.18 35.39
C GLU A 75 -4.34 -5.02 34.42
N ALA A 76 -3.47 -4.00 34.39
CA ALA A 76 -3.59 -2.89 33.46
C ALA A 76 -3.57 -3.35 32.00
N LYS A 77 -2.70 -4.32 31.66
CA LYS A 77 -2.62 -4.90 30.32
C LYS A 77 -3.90 -5.66 29.94
N ARG A 78 -4.49 -6.41 30.88
CA ARG A 78 -5.77 -7.11 30.66
C ARG A 78 -6.89 -6.11 30.38
N VAL A 79 -7.04 -5.09 31.22
CA VAL A 79 -8.05 -4.03 31.05
C VAL A 79 -7.87 -3.30 29.71
N ALA A 80 -6.64 -2.95 29.35
CA ALA A 80 -6.35 -2.31 28.07
C ALA A 80 -6.76 -3.20 26.87
N SER A 81 -6.46 -4.50 26.93
CA SER A 81 -6.83 -5.44 25.87
C SER A 81 -8.35 -5.62 25.73
N GLU A 82 -9.10 -5.54 26.84
CA GLU A 82 -10.56 -5.62 26.84
C GLU A 82 -11.19 -4.37 26.23
N LEU A 83 -10.66 -3.19 26.58
CA LEU A 83 -11.07 -1.91 26.00
C LEU A 83 -10.78 -1.84 24.50
N GLU A 84 -9.63 -2.36 24.05
CA GLU A 84 -9.31 -2.44 22.63
C GLU A 84 -10.27 -3.36 21.87
N LYS A 85 -10.60 -4.53 22.43
CA LYS A 85 -11.59 -5.45 21.84
C LYS A 85 -12.98 -4.82 21.78
N ALA A 86 -13.38 -4.11 22.84
CA ALA A 86 -14.67 -3.43 22.91
C ALA A 86 -14.77 -2.29 21.88
N SER A 87 -13.73 -1.46 21.77
CA SER A 87 -13.67 -0.38 20.77
C SER A 87 -13.63 -0.91 19.34
N ALA A 88 -12.88 -1.97 19.08
CA ALA A 88 -12.86 -2.65 17.79
C ALA A 88 -14.24 -3.24 17.42
N ALA A 89 -14.96 -3.82 18.38
CA ALA A 89 -16.32 -4.32 18.17
C ALA A 89 -17.31 -3.18 17.88
N GLN A 90 -17.20 -2.05 18.57
CA GLN A 90 -18.01 -0.85 18.30
C GLN A 90 -17.73 -0.29 16.90
N MET A 91 -16.46 -0.20 16.49
CA MET A 91 -16.08 0.26 15.15
C MET A 91 -16.61 -0.68 14.05
N ARG A 92 -16.61 -1.99 14.28
CA ARG A 92 -17.23 -2.96 13.35
C ARG A 92 -18.73 -2.77 13.23
N LYS A 93 -19.44 -2.52 14.33
CA LYS A 93 -20.89 -2.22 14.34
C LYS A 93 -21.18 -0.91 13.59
N ALA A 94 -20.41 0.15 13.87
CA ALA A 94 -20.53 1.43 13.19
C ALA A 94 -20.30 1.31 11.68
N ARG A 95 -19.28 0.52 11.27
CA ARG A 95 -19.00 0.27 9.85
C ARG A 95 -20.08 -0.55 9.15
N GLY A 96 -20.76 -1.45 9.86
CA GLY A 96 -21.91 -2.20 9.35
C GLY A 96 -23.20 -1.38 9.23
N MET A 97 -23.32 -0.28 9.98
CA MET A 97 -24.45 0.65 9.94
C MET A 97 -24.31 1.76 8.90
N LEU A 98 -23.11 1.93 8.30
CA LEU A 98 -22.96 2.84 7.17
C LEU A 98 -23.76 2.28 5.99
N PRO A 99 -24.70 3.06 5.41
CA PRO A 99 -25.43 2.62 4.24
C PRO A 99 -24.43 2.35 3.13
N ARG A 100 -24.27 1.07 2.77
CA ARG A 100 -23.46 0.66 1.63
C ARG A 100 -24.17 1.21 0.40
N GLN A 101 -23.71 2.37 -0.08
CA GLN A 101 -24.24 2.97 -1.30
C GLN A 101 -24.11 1.93 -2.42
N LYS A 102 -25.22 1.32 -2.82
CA LYS A 102 -25.27 0.56 -4.06
C LYS A 102 -25.01 1.56 -5.17
N LEU A 103 -23.86 1.39 -5.83
CA LEU A 103 -23.57 2.12 -7.06
C LEU A 103 -24.57 1.62 -8.12
N GLU A 104 -25.70 2.29 -8.19
CA GLU A 104 -26.68 2.12 -9.27
C GLU A 104 -26.01 2.57 -10.58
N THR A 105 -25.58 1.62 -11.39
CA THR A 105 -25.09 1.87 -12.74
C THR A 105 -26.26 2.34 -13.59
N LYS A 106 -26.42 3.66 -13.72
CA LYS A 106 -27.42 4.25 -14.62
C LYS A 106 -26.92 4.17 -16.05
N ALA A 107 -27.75 3.64 -16.94
CA ALA A 107 -27.47 3.66 -18.37
C ALA A 107 -27.50 5.12 -18.87
N PHE A 108 -26.48 5.51 -19.64
CA PHE A 108 -26.42 6.81 -20.30
C PHE A 108 -27.54 6.90 -21.35
N THR A 109 -28.24 8.03 -21.38
CA THR A 109 -29.38 8.24 -22.30
C THR A 109 -28.93 8.69 -23.70
N GLY A 110 -27.62 8.97 -23.87
CA GLY A 110 -27.04 9.44 -25.13
C GLY A 110 -27.12 10.96 -25.29
N ASN A 111 -27.71 11.67 -24.32
CA ASN A 111 -27.68 13.12 -24.24
C ASN A 111 -26.73 13.55 -23.10
N PRO A 112 -25.49 14.01 -23.43
CA PRO A 112 -24.47 14.25 -22.42
C PRO A 112 -24.85 15.37 -21.44
N VAL A 113 -25.66 16.35 -21.88
CA VAL A 113 -26.06 17.47 -21.02
C VAL A 113 -27.07 17.02 -19.97
N GLN A 114 -28.06 16.21 -20.38
CA GLN A 114 -29.06 15.66 -19.47
C GLN A 114 -28.44 14.63 -18.53
N ASP A 115 -27.56 13.76 -19.03
CA ASP A 115 -26.86 12.77 -18.22
C ASP A 115 -25.93 13.45 -17.18
N LEU A 116 -25.31 14.59 -17.52
CA LEU A 116 -24.53 15.40 -16.58
C LEU A 116 -25.39 16.06 -15.52
N LEU A 117 -26.53 16.66 -15.90
CA LEU A 117 -27.47 17.27 -14.95
C LEU A 117 -28.00 16.22 -13.95
N ASP A 118 -28.38 15.05 -14.44
CA ASP A 118 -28.83 13.93 -13.61
C ASP A 118 -27.72 13.42 -12.68
N ALA A 119 -26.48 13.41 -13.16
CA ALA A 119 -25.33 13.06 -12.33
C ALA A 119 -25.13 14.10 -11.22
N LEU A 120 -25.18 15.40 -11.53
CA LEU A 120 -24.98 16.48 -10.56
C LEU A 120 -26.10 16.58 -9.52
N GLN A 121 -27.34 16.20 -9.86
CA GLN A 121 -28.45 16.17 -8.91
C GLN A 121 -28.33 15.05 -7.86
N ARG A 122 -27.41 14.09 -8.03
CA ARG A 122 -27.19 13.01 -7.05
C ARG A 122 -26.39 13.53 -5.84
N PRO A 123 -26.63 12.99 -4.63
CA PRO A 123 -25.95 13.43 -3.40
C PRO A 123 -24.42 13.24 -3.40
N GLY A 124 -23.87 12.42 -4.32
CA GLY A 124 -22.42 12.31 -4.54
C GLY A 124 -21.92 12.89 -5.87
N GLY A 125 -22.81 13.42 -6.72
CA GLY A 125 -22.47 13.87 -8.08
C GLY A 125 -21.59 15.11 -8.11
N VAL A 126 -21.88 16.08 -7.24
CA VAL A 126 -21.07 17.29 -7.10
C VAL A 126 -19.65 16.95 -6.63
N GLN A 127 -19.51 16.02 -5.68
CA GLN A 127 -18.21 15.56 -5.21
C GLN A 127 -17.41 14.88 -6.33
N GLN A 128 -18.07 14.05 -7.15
CA GLN A 128 -17.45 13.43 -8.32
C GLN A 128 -17.02 14.47 -9.36
N ALA A 129 -17.82 15.53 -9.58
CA ALA A 129 -17.49 16.60 -10.50
C ALA A 129 -16.27 17.42 -10.03
N ILE A 130 -16.19 17.72 -8.73
CA ILE A 130 -15.03 18.41 -8.13
C ILE A 130 -13.78 17.53 -8.27
N LEU A 131 -13.88 16.25 -7.95
CA LEU A 131 -12.77 15.30 -8.10
C LEU A 131 -12.29 15.20 -9.55
N LEU A 132 -13.22 15.11 -10.51
CA LEU A 132 -12.89 15.08 -11.93
C LEU A 132 -12.16 16.34 -12.35
N LYS A 133 -12.60 17.52 -11.89
CA LYS A 133 -11.91 18.78 -12.13
C LYS A 133 -10.47 18.73 -11.58
N GLU A 134 -10.28 18.28 -10.34
CA GLU A 134 -8.94 18.18 -9.73
C GLU A 134 -8.01 17.23 -10.49
N ILE A 135 -8.54 16.13 -11.06
CA ILE A 135 -7.78 15.19 -11.88
C ILE A 135 -7.39 15.81 -13.21
N LEU A 136 -8.30 16.56 -13.85
CA LEU A 136 -8.06 17.19 -15.15
C LEU A 136 -7.16 18.42 -15.04
N ASP A 137 -7.28 19.19 -13.96
CA ASP A 137 -6.48 20.40 -13.70
C ASP A 137 -5.14 20.08 -13.00
N ARG A 138 -4.80 18.80 -12.81
CA ARG A 138 -3.54 18.41 -12.15
C ARG A 138 -2.34 18.92 -12.96
N PRO A 139 -1.40 19.66 -12.36
CA PRO A 139 -0.25 20.19 -13.08
C PRO A 139 0.63 19.06 -13.61
N VAL A 140 0.87 19.08 -14.92
CA VAL A 140 1.69 18.10 -15.64
C VAL A 140 3.19 18.28 -15.30
N ASP A 141 3.59 19.44 -14.80
CA ASP A 141 5.02 19.74 -14.56
C ASP A 141 5.53 19.34 -13.16
N ARG A 142 4.75 18.56 -12.38
CA ARG A 142 5.15 18.14 -11.01
C ARG A 142 5.63 16.68 -10.92
N TRP A 143 6.03 16.08 -12.05
CA TRP A 143 6.63 14.74 -12.10
C TRP A 143 7.94 14.76 -12.89
#